data_AF-A0A6M3XW20-F1
#
_entry.id   AF-A0A6M3XW20-F1
#
_cell.length_a   1.000
_cell.length_b   1.000
_cell.length_c   1.000
_cell.angle_alpha   90.00
_cell.angle_beta   90.00
_cell.angle_gamma   90.00
#
_symmetry.space_group_name_H-M   'P 1'
#
loop_
_entity.id
_entity.type
_entity.pdbx_description
1 polymer ?
#
loop_
_entity_poly.entity_id
_entity_poly.type
_entity_poly.pdbx_seq_one_letter_code
_entity_poly.pdbx_strand_id
1 'polypeptide(L)'
;MQATETDFEFVQPQEIVDGQLDGIAGGIMDLMEDPDPNSSGAAVSKPATEVETEKEETEEETPEKPAGEEPDTYTIKWQGQDKEVTQEELMNLAQQGFDYTQKTQALAQERDQLAGVQGLATLLRSDPVKAAQIAAIISGQTPQKEPEKPQFDDPIEQLKWETKQEVLADFRKEMQQNIGPLHRQSALSQIKAQIQTDPDYQEVHGAIMGQVMALPGADELAVAFREARRMGQLSPDLSNVRNSLAKNVYLQLDQDPATYMEMFQHFKTKKATALEPVTTAKVVKKETKAPFLDTGGVASVEGVVGKERTQRLTKQKASALRSGDPLAIADWLQDSGAINHLY
;
A
#
# COMPACT_ATOMS: atom_id res chain seq x y z
N MET A 1 -70.78 18.94 17.13
CA MET A 1 -69.45 18.47 16.72
C MET A 1 -69.02 19.36 15.55
N GLN A 2 -68.22 20.38 15.86
CA GLN A 2 -67.72 21.35 14.90
C GLN A 2 -66.36 20.83 14.40
N ALA A 3 -66.24 20.64 13.09
CA ALA A 3 -64.97 20.35 12.44
C ALA A 3 -64.40 21.68 11.92
N THR A 4 -63.22 22.03 12.42
CA THR A 4 -62.45 23.20 11.99
C THR A 4 -61.79 22.92 10.65
N GLU A 5 -62.14 23.71 9.64
CA GLU A 5 -61.41 23.83 8.38
C GLU A 5 -60.06 24.51 8.67
N THR A 6 -58.96 23.80 8.39
CA THR A 6 -57.61 24.36 8.41
C THR A 6 -57.31 24.92 7.02
N ASP A 7 -57.29 26.25 6.93
CA ASP A 7 -56.69 27.01 5.84
C ASP A 7 -55.20 26.67 5.72
N PHE A 8 -54.78 26.26 4.54
CA PHE A 8 -53.38 26.03 4.19
C PHE A 8 -52.96 27.14 3.22
N GLU A 9 -52.35 28.20 3.75
CA GLU A 9 -51.84 29.31 2.95
C GLU A 9 -50.66 28.86 2.08
N PHE A 10 -50.78 29.10 0.78
CA PHE A 10 -49.74 28.88 -0.21
C PHE A 10 -48.72 30.01 -0.14
N VAL A 11 -47.55 29.77 0.45
CA VAL A 11 -46.43 30.71 0.44
C VAL A 11 -45.82 30.73 -0.97
N GLN A 12 -45.96 31.86 -1.67
CA GLN A 12 -45.28 32.07 -2.95
C GLN A 12 -43.76 32.18 -2.74
N PRO A 13 -42.93 31.54 -3.58
CA PRO A 13 -41.48 31.71 -3.52
C PRO A 13 -41.12 33.13 -3.94
N GLN A 14 -40.48 33.88 -3.05
CA GLN A 14 -39.90 35.18 -3.39
C GLN A 14 -38.77 35.01 -4.41
N GLU A 15 -38.85 35.82 -5.46
CA GLU A 15 -37.79 36.07 -6.43
C GLU A 15 -36.50 36.47 -5.70
N ILE A 16 -35.46 35.64 -5.85
CA ILE A 16 -34.10 36.02 -5.49
C ILE A 16 -33.56 36.88 -6.62
N VAL A 17 -33.24 38.12 -6.26
CA VAL A 17 -32.76 39.19 -7.14
C VAL A 17 -31.36 38.86 -7.67
N ASP A 18 -31.22 38.77 -9.00
CA ASP A 18 -29.99 38.57 -9.78
C ASP A 18 -29.05 39.80 -9.77
N GLY A 19 -28.59 40.24 -8.60
CA GLY A 19 -27.89 41.53 -8.47
C GLY A 19 -26.53 41.58 -7.79
N GLN A 20 -25.96 40.48 -7.27
CA GLN A 20 -24.85 40.61 -6.32
C GLN A 20 -23.68 39.62 -6.44
N LEU A 21 -23.48 39.00 -7.62
CA LEU A 21 -22.39 38.03 -7.84
C LEU A 21 -21.22 38.53 -8.71
N ASP A 22 -21.21 39.78 -9.17
CA ASP A 22 -20.13 40.33 -10.01
C ASP A 22 -18.96 40.96 -9.23
N GLY A 23 -18.94 40.88 -7.90
CA GLY A 23 -17.95 41.58 -7.06
C GLY A 23 -16.78 40.75 -6.52
N ILE A 24 -16.77 39.41 -6.66
CA ILE A 24 -15.85 38.55 -5.90
C ILE A 24 -14.74 37.94 -6.77
N ALA A 25 -14.85 38.00 -8.11
CA ALA A 25 -13.88 37.40 -9.02
C ALA A 25 -12.69 38.33 -9.41
N GLY A 26 -12.68 39.60 -9.01
CA GLY A 26 -11.67 40.59 -9.46
C GLY A 26 -10.50 40.87 -8.51
N GLY A 27 -10.49 40.32 -7.29
CA GLY A 27 -9.58 40.79 -6.21
C GLY A 27 -8.34 39.95 -5.93
N ILE A 28 -8.11 38.84 -6.64
CA ILE A 28 -7.04 37.88 -6.30
C ILE A 28 -5.91 37.84 -7.35
N MET A 29 -6.07 38.45 -8.52
CA MET A 29 -5.05 38.48 -9.58
C MET A 29 -4.14 39.73 -9.60
N ASP A 30 -4.21 40.62 -8.61
CA ASP A 30 -3.45 41.88 -8.58
C ASP A 30 -2.32 41.91 -7.52
N LEU A 31 -1.92 40.73 -6.99
CA LEU A 31 -0.85 40.59 -5.99
C LEU A 31 0.32 39.69 -6.46
N MET A 32 0.43 39.43 -7.76
CA MET A 32 1.52 38.64 -8.36
C MET A 32 2.07 39.30 -9.64
N GLU A 33 2.35 40.59 -9.57
CA GLU A 33 3.15 41.29 -10.57
C GLU A 33 4.41 41.89 -9.90
N ASP A 34 5.47 41.08 -9.85
CA ASP A 34 6.89 41.48 -9.69
C ASP A 34 7.27 42.51 -10.77
N PRO A 35 8.31 43.40 -10.64
CA PRO A 35 9.67 43.03 -10.18
C PRO A 35 10.54 44.14 -9.51
N ASP A 36 11.58 43.76 -8.75
CA ASP A 36 12.93 44.34 -8.97
C ASP A 36 14.06 43.51 -8.32
N PRO A 37 15.03 42.99 -9.10
CA PRO A 37 16.28 42.44 -8.62
C PRO A 37 17.31 43.57 -8.41
N ASN A 38 18.00 43.56 -7.26
CA ASN A 38 19.14 44.44 -6.91
C ASN A 38 18.80 45.73 -6.13
N SER A 39 18.48 45.58 -4.83
CA SER A 39 18.73 46.64 -3.84
C SER A 39 19.72 46.15 -2.78
N SER A 40 20.90 46.77 -2.85
CA SER A 40 22.10 46.58 -2.04
C SER A 40 21.92 46.94 -0.56
N GLY A 41 22.59 46.17 0.31
CA GLY A 41 22.87 46.50 1.71
C GLY A 41 24.02 45.64 2.22
N ALA A 42 25.24 46.12 2.02
CA ALA A 42 26.51 45.45 2.27
C ALA A 42 26.98 45.45 3.74
N ALA A 43 27.65 44.37 4.16
CA ALA A 43 28.87 44.31 5.00
C ALA A 43 29.24 42.80 5.16
N VAL A 44 30.30 42.22 4.56
CA VAL A 44 31.75 42.38 4.83
C VAL A 44 32.03 42.05 6.32
N SER A 45 32.79 41.05 6.78
CA SER A 45 33.85 40.21 6.20
C SER A 45 34.42 39.20 7.23
N LYS A 46 34.69 37.95 6.80
CA LYS A 46 35.90 37.10 7.00
C LYS A 46 36.42 36.67 8.42
N PRO A 47 37.34 35.66 8.52
CA PRO A 47 37.25 34.54 9.48
C PRO A 47 38.53 34.29 10.33
N ALA A 48 38.56 33.13 11.00
CA ALA A 48 39.71 32.41 11.60
C ALA A 48 40.18 32.83 12.99
N THR A 49 40.31 31.84 13.90
CA THR A 49 41.61 31.39 14.47
C THR A 49 41.38 30.38 15.60
N GLU A 50 41.97 29.19 15.48
CA GLU A 50 42.26 28.22 16.56
C GLU A 50 43.23 28.84 17.57
N VAL A 51 43.00 28.65 18.87
CA VAL A 51 44.10 28.54 19.85
C VAL A 51 43.77 27.43 20.83
N GLU A 52 44.62 26.40 20.74
CA GLU A 52 44.90 25.36 21.71
C GLU A 52 45.62 25.97 22.92
N THR A 53 45.20 25.67 24.16
CA THR A 53 46.08 25.77 25.33
C THR A 53 45.65 24.75 26.39
N GLU A 54 46.60 23.89 26.72
CA GLU A 54 46.57 22.82 27.72
C GLU A 54 47.09 23.33 29.08
N LYS A 55 46.88 22.53 30.15
CA LYS A 55 47.41 22.58 31.55
C LYS A 55 46.72 23.54 32.54
N GLU A 56 46.48 23.20 33.82
CA GLU A 56 46.89 22.10 34.70
C GLU A 56 45.96 22.06 35.94
N GLU A 57 46.00 20.96 36.68
CA GLU A 57 45.28 20.63 37.93
C GLU A 57 45.23 21.74 38.99
N THR A 58 44.11 21.83 39.71
CA THR A 58 44.13 22.07 41.17
C THR A 58 42.96 21.33 41.82
N GLU A 59 43.32 20.53 42.81
CA GLU A 59 42.53 19.67 43.67
C GLU A 59 41.89 20.49 44.83
N GLU A 60 40.77 19.99 45.36
CA GLU A 60 40.09 20.37 46.61
C GLU A 60 39.47 21.78 46.76
N GLU A 61 38.14 21.86 46.59
CA GLU A 61 37.26 22.11 47.74
C GLU A 61 35.81 21.70 47.39
N THR A 62 35.18 20.95 48.30
CA THR A 62 33.75 20.63 48.20
C THR A 62 32.95 21.83 48.69
N PRO A 63 31.99 22.34 47.90
CA PRO A 63 30.74 22.75 48.52
C PRO A 63 29.53 22.18 47.78
N GLU A 64 28.67 21.54 48.59
CA GLU A 64 27.20 21.46 48.53
C GLU A 64 26.49 21.26 47.16
N LYS A 65 25.73 20.16 47.10
CA LYS A 65 24.54 19.89 46.28
C LYS A 65 24.12 21.01 45.29
N PRO A 66 24.01 20.74 43.97
CA PRO A 66 23.16 21.58 43.14
C PRO A 66 21.72 21.44 43.63
N ALA A 67 21.24 22.55 44.21
CA ALA A 67 19.83 22.85 44.40
C ALA A 67 19.11 22.74 43.05
N GLY A 68 17.86 22.26 43.08
CA GLY A 68 17.07 21.99 41.89
C GLY A 68 16.96 23.21 40.98
N GLU A 69 17.21 22.97 39.69
CA GLU A 69 16.86 23.87 38.60
C GLU A 69 15.36 24.20 38.72
N GLU A 70 15.05 25.46 39.00
CA GLU A 70 13.67 25.94 38.85
C GLU A 70 13.30 25.85 37.37
N PRO A 71 12.15 25.25 37.02
CA PRO A 71 11.80 25.04 35.62
C PRO A 71 11.63 26.38 34.91
N ASP A 72 12.31 26.55 33.78
CA ASP A 72 12.18 27.75 32.94
C ASP A 72 10.70 28.00 32.61
N THR A 73 10.19 29.16 33.02
CA THR A 73 8.81 29.61 32.76
C THR A 73 8.80 30.58 31.59
N TYR A 74 7.85 30.37 30.68
CA TYR A 74 7.68 31.14 29.45
C TYR A 74 6.27 31.73 29.41
N THR A 75 6.15 33.00 29.04
CA THR A 75 4.86 33.64 28.81
C THR A 75 4.43 33.42 27.35
N ILE A 76 3.31 32.75 27.15
CA ILE A 76 2.73 32.49 25.83
C ILE A 76 1.37 33.19 25.74
N LYS A 77 1.11 33.85 24.62
CA LYS A 77 -0.22 34.39 24.29
C LYS A 77 -1.12 33.28 23.76
N TRP A 78 -2.03 32.78 24.60
CA TRP A 78 -3.03 31.80 24.19
C TRP A 78 -4.43 32.40 24.31
N GLN A 79 -5.17 32.45 23.20
CA GLN A 79 -6.52 33.05 23.12
C GLN A 79 -6.57 34.52 23.54
N GLY A 80 -5.48 35.27 23.34
CA GLY A 80 -5.39 36.68 23.71
C GLY A 80 -5.15 36.93 25.20
N GLN A 81 -4.91 35.89 26.00
CA GLN A 81 -4.47 36.00 27.39
C GLN A 81 -3.00 35.60 27.49
N ASP A 82 -2.22 36.37 28.26
CA ASP A 82 -0.85 36.02 28.61
C ASP A 82 -0.90 34.94 29.70
N LYS A 83 -0.44 33.73 29.37
CA LYS A 83 -0.35 32.62 30.31
C LYS A 83 1.13 32.29 30.54
N GLU A 84 1.53 32.19 31.79
CA GLU A 84 2.83 31.65 32.17
C GLU A 84 2.75 30.12 32.15
N VAL A 85 3.66 29.51 31.41
CA VAL A 85 3.65 28.09 31.05
C VAL A 85 5.07 27.57 31.24
N THR A 86 5.25 26.39 31.84
CA THR A 86 6.59 25.79 31.97
C THR A 86 7.09 25.29 30.62
N GLN A 87 8.40 25.06 30.47
CA GLN A 87 8.98 24.50 29.24
C GLN A 87 8.31 23.18 28.80
N GLU A 88 8.02 22.29 29.76
CA GLU A 88 7.34 21.01 29.47
C GLU A 88 5.92 21.21 28.96
N GLU A 89 5.18 22.15 29.57
CA GLU A 89 3.83 22.49 29.13
C GLU A 89 3.83 23.16 27.74
N LEU A 90 4.85 23.97 27.43
CA LEU A 90 5.03 24.57 26.10
C LEU A 90 5.29 23.50 25.04
N MET A 91 6.17 22.53 25.33
CA MET A 91 6.41 21.39 24.44
C MET A 91 5.14 20.55 24.22
N ASN A 92 4.40 20.27 25.28
CA ASN A 92 3.14 19.53 25.19
C ASN A 92 2.09 20.27 24.34
N LEU A 93 1.98 21.59 24.49
CA LEU A 93 1.07 22.40 23.68
C LEU A 93 1.47 22.42 22.20
N ALA A 94 2.77 22.56 21.93
CA ALA A 94 3.29 22.50 20.56
C ALA A 94 3.02 21.13 19.91
N GLN A 95 3.25 20.05 20.66
CA GLN A 95 2.98 18.69 20.19
C GLN A 95 1.50 18.47 19.92
N GLN A 96 0.61 18.89 20.83
CA GLN A 96 -0.83 18.82 20.62
C GLN A 96 -1.27 19.62 19.38
N GLY A 97 -0.73 20.84 19.19
CA GLY A 97 -1.03 21.66 18.03
C GLY A 97 -0.65 20.98 16.71
N PHE A 98 0.50 20.30 16.69
CA PHE A 98 0.95 19.53 15.54
C PHE A 98 0.03 18.33 15.26
N ASP A 99 -0.32 17.56 16.29
CA ASP A 99 -1.24 16.42 16.17
C ASP A 99 -2.62 16.84 15.66
N TYR A 100 -3.18 17.95 16.17
CA TYR A 100 -4.46 18.48 15.70
C TYR A 100 -4.39 18.90 14.23
N THR A 101 -3.29 19.53 13.82
CA THR A 101 -3.08 19.93 12.43
C THR A 101 -3.02 18.72 11.52
N GLN A 102 -2.24 17.70 11.90
CA GLN A 102 -2.16 16.44 11.14
C GLN A 102 -3.52 15.74 11.05
N LYS A 103 -4.26 15.63 12.15
CA LYS A 103 -5.60 15.03 12.16
C LYS A 103 -6.59 15.80 11.29
N THR A 104 -6.52 17.13 11.30
CA THR A 104 -7.38 17.97 10.47
C THR A 104 -7.07 17.78 8.99
N GLN A 105 -5.79 17.72 8.62
CA GLN A 105 -5.36 17.43 7.25
C GLN A 105 -5.78 16.02 6.80
N ALA A 106 -5.60 15.01 7.65
CA ALA A 106 -6.03 13.64 7.38
C ALA A 106 -7.55 13.56 7.19
N LEU A 107 -8.33 14.25 8.03
CA LEU A 107 -9.78 14.28 7.93
C LEU A 107 -10.25 15.02 6.68
N ALA A 108 -9.56 16.09 6.26
CA ALA A 108 -9.83 16.76 5.00
C ALA A 108 -9.59 15.82 3.81
N GLN A 109 -8.48 15.08 3.80
CA GLN A 109 -8.19 14.08 2.77
C GLN A 109 -9.24 12.96 2.74
N GLU A 110 -9.68 12.48 3.90
CA GLU A 110 -10.74 11.48 4.01
C GLU A 110 -12.07 12.03 3.46
N ARG A 111 -12.41 13.27 3.79
CA ARG A 111 -13.61 13.94 3.26
C ARG A 111 -13.55 14.11 1.76
N ASP A 112 -12.41 14.49 1.19
CA ASP A 112 -12.25 14.64 -0.26
C ASP A 112 -12.42 13.29 -0.98
N GLN A 113 -11.87 12.21 -0.40
CA GLN A 113 -12.08 10.85 -0.92
C GLN A 113 -13.56 10.44 -0.89
N LEU A 114 -14.26 10.77 0.20
CA LEU A 114 -15.69 10.45 0.35
C LEU A 114 -16.60 11.35 -0.49
N ALA A 115 -16.22 12.61 -0.74
CA ALA A 115 -17.02 13.56 -1.51
C ALA A 115 -17.32 13.04 -2.93
N GLY A 116 -16.32 12.42 -3.58
CA GLY A 116 -16.51 11.80 -4.89
C GLY A 116 -17.55 10.67 -4.88
N VAL A 117 -17.51 9.80 -3.87
CA VAL A 117 -18.45 8.69 -3.72
C VAL A 117 -19.83 9.18 -3.30
N GLN A 118 -19.92 10.18 -2.42
CA GLN A 118 -21.18 10.78 -1.98
C GLN A 118 -21.89 11.50 -3.13
N GLY A 119 -21.16 12.18 -4.02
CA GLY A 119 -21.69 12.78 -5.23
C GLY A 119 -22.31 11.73 -6.16
N LEU A 120 -21.58 10.63 -6.41
CA LEU A 120 -22.09 9.49 -7.18
C LEU A 120 -23.32 8.86 -6.55
N ALA A 121 -23.30 8.62 -5.24
CA ALA A 121 -24.43 8.05 -4.51
C ALA A 121 -25.68 8.94 -4.57
N THR A 122 -25.49 10.27 -4.48
CA THR A 122 -26.58 11.24 -4.60
C THR A 122 -27.14 11.25 -6.02
N LEU A 123 -26.27 11.20 -7.04
CA LEU A 123 -26.68 11.14 -8.44
C LEU A 123 -27.45 9.85 -8.76
N LEU A 124 -26.93 8.70 -8.31
CA LEU A 124 -27.59 7.39 -8.43
C LEU A 124 -28.95 7.35 -7.72
N ARG A 125 -29.05 8.01 -6.56
CA ARG A 125 -30.30 8.12 -5.79
C ARG A 125 -31.31 9.04 -6.47
N SER A 126 -30.85 10.12 -7.10
CA SER A 126 -31.71 11.09 -7.78
C SER A 126 -32.23 10.61 -9.13
N ASP A 127 -31.48 9.75 -9.83
CA ASP A 127 -31.80 9.29 -11.18
C ASP A 127 -31.73 7.74 -11.26
N PRO A 128 -32.86 7.05 -11.02
CA PRO A 128 -32.91 5.60 -11.05
C PRO A 128 -32.66 5.04 -12.46
N VAL A 129 -32.90 5.83 -13.51
CA VAL A 129 -32.68 5.41 -14.91
C VAL A 129 -31.18 5.37 -15.20
N LYS A 130 -30.43 6.39 -14.79
CA LYS A 130 -28.96 6.38 -14.89
C LYS A 130 -28.33 5.32 -13.99
N ALA A 131 -28.88 5.08 -12.81
CA ALA A 131 -28.42 4.00 -11.93
C ALA A 131 -28.56 2.63 -12.59
N ALA A 132 -29.68 2.35 -13.26
CA ALA A 132 -29.87 1.12 -14.01
C ALA A 132 -28.88 0.99 -15.19
N GLN A 133 -28.58 2.09 -15.90
CA GLN A 133 -27.59 2.08 -16.99
C GLN A 133 -26.16 1.82 -16.48
N ILE A 134 -25.76 2.47 -15.39
CA ILE A 134 -24.45 2.27 -14.77
C ILE A 134 -24.34 0.83 -14.24
N ALA A 135 -25.38 0.31 -13.59
CA ALA A 135 -25.43 -1.07 -13.12
C ALA A 135 -25.34 -2.09 -14.27
N ALA A 136 -25.96 -1.80 -15.42
CA ALA A 136 -25.87 -2.63 -16.62
C ALA A 136 -24.43 -2.63 -17.19
N ILE A 137 -23.77 -1.47 -17.25
CA ILE A 137 -22.36 -1.35 -17.68
C ILE A 137 -21.43 -2.13 -16.74
N ILE A 138 -21.59 -1.97 -15.42
CA ILE A 138 -20.76 -2.65 -14.41
C ILE A 138 -20.99 -4.16 -14.42
N SER A 139 -22.24 -4.62 -14.60
CA SER A 139 -22.57 -6.05 -14.64
C SER A 139 -22.17 -6.74 -15.95
N GLY A 140 -21.59 -6.00 -16.90
CA GLY A 140 -21.24 -6.52 -18.23
C GLY A 140 -22.46 -6.79 -19.11
N GLN A 141 -23.68 -6.51 -18.63
CA GLN A 141 -24.87 -6.43 -19.48
C GLN A 141 -24.82 -5.11 -20.24
N THR A 142 -24.11 -5.10 -21.37
CA THR A 142 -24.28 -4.05 -22.35
C THR A 142 -25.78 -3.92 -22.64
N PRO A 143 -26.42 -2.77 -22.38
CA PRO A 143 -27.79 -2.58 -22.82
C PRO A 143 -27.79 -2.82 -24.33
N GLN A 144 -28.46 -3.90 -24.75
CA GLN A 144 -28.50 -4.43 -26.12
C GLN A 144 -29.13 -3.47 -27.13
N LYS A 145 -29.41 -2.23 -26.74
CA LYS A 145 -29.88 -1.18 -27.61
C LYS A 145 -28.69 -0.31 -27.95
N GLU A 146 -27.98 -0.72 -28.99
CA GLU A 146 -27.13 0.18 -29.78
C GLU A 146 -27.97 1.45 -30.02
N PRO A 147 -27.50 2.64 -29.61
CA PRO A 147 -28.28 3.86 -29.83
C PRO A 147 -28.43 3.98 -31.34
N GLU A 148 -29.64 3.74 -31.86
CA GLU A 148 -29.99 4.01 -33.24
C GLU A 148 -29.48 5.42 -33.53
N LYS A 149 -28.60 5.56 -34.54
CA LYS A 149 -28.05 6.86 -34.92
C LYS A 149 -29.24 7.80 -35.09
N PRO A 150 -29.38 8.85 -34.25
CA PRO A 150 -30.43 9.81 -34.46
C PRO A 150 -30.28 10.35 -35.89
N GLN A 151 -31.36 10.40 -36.67
CA GLN A 151 -31.31 11.13 -37.92
C GLN A 151 -31.26 12.61 -37.56
N PHE A 152 -30.14 13.26 -37.87
CA PHE A 152 -29.97 14.69 -37.66
C PHE A 152 -30.41 15.42 -38.93
N ASP A 153 -31.37 16.33 -38.80
CA ASP A 153 -31.76 17.23 -39.89
C ASP A 153 -30.71 18.34 -40.10
N ASP A 154 -29.85 18.61 -39.10
CA ASP A 154 -28.80 19.64 -39.14
C ASP A 154 -27.39 19.02 -39.11
N PRO A 155 -26.50 19.33 -40.08
CA PRO A 155 -25.12 18.86 -40.10
C PRO A 155 -24.28 19.27 -38.88
N ILE A 156 -24.62 20.36 -38.19
CA ILE A 156 -23.91 20.79 -36.98
C ILE A 156 -24.23 19.87 -35.81
N GLU A 157 -25.47 19.39 -35.71
CA GLU A 157 -25.88 18.45 -34.66
C GLU A 157 -25.28 17.07 -34.87
N GLN A 158 -25.18 16.63 -36.12
CA GLN A 158 -24.45 15.41 -36.47
C GLN A 158 -22.99 15.48 -36.01
N LEU A 159 -22.30 16.60 -36.30
CA LEU A 159 -20.91 16.78 -35.90
C LEU A 159 -20.76 16.75 -34.38
N LYS A 160 -21.64 17.42 -33.63
CA LYS A 160 -21.65 17.37 -32.16
C LYS A 160 -21.85 15.96 -31.61
N TRP A 161 -22.72 15.16 -32.24
CA TRP A 161 -22.94 13.78 -31.85
C TRP A 161 -21.73 12.89 -32.16
N GLU A 162 -21.12 13.05 -33.34
CA GLU A 162 -19.90 12.33 -33.72
C GLU A 162 -18.74 12.65 -32.77
N THR A 163 -18.49 13.94 -32.49
CA THR A 163 -17.45 14.36 -31.53
C THR A 163 -17.73 13.81 -30.13
N LYS A 164 -18.98 13.80 -29.68
CA LYS A 164 -19.35 13.22 -28.38
C LYS A 164 -19.09 11.72 -28.34
N GLN A 165 -19.35 10.99 -29.42
CA GLN A 165 -19.06 9.56 -29.51
C GLN A 165 -17.57 9.28 -29.53
N GLU A 166 -16.78 10.09 -30.25
CA GLU A 166 -15.32 9.99 -30.28
C GLU A 166 -14.73 10.22 -28.89
N VAL A 167 -15.12 11.29 -28.20
CA VAL A 167 -14.68 11.56 -26.81
C VAL A 167 -15.08 10.44 -25.85
N LEU A 168 -16.29 9.88 -25.98
CA LEU A 168 -16.72 8.76 -25.15
C LEU A 168 -15.98 7.47 -25.48
N ALA A 169 -15.64 7.24 -26.74
CA ALA A 169 -14.86 6.09 -27.18
C ALA A 169 -13.41 6.19 -26.68
N ASP A 170 -12.80 7.37 -26.76
CA ASP A 170 -11.47 7.64 -26.24
C ASP A 170 -11.44 7.52 -24.71
N PHE A 171 -12.41 8.12 -24.02
CA PHE A 171 -12.54 7.98 -22.56
C PHE A 171 -12.74 6.51 -22.16
N ARG A 172 -13.57 5.75 -22.89
CA ARG A 172 -13.75 4.33 -22.64
C ARG A 172 -12.46 3.56 -22.87
N LYS A 173 -11.72 3.86 -23.93
CA LYS A 173 -10.44 3.23 -24.25
C LYS A 173 -9.38 3.52 -23.19
N GLU A 174 -9.30 4.76 -22.72
CA GLU A 174 -8.41 5.18 -21.64
C GLU A 174 -8.79 4.52 -20.31
N MET A 175 -10.07 4.51 -19.96
CA MET A 175 -10.59 3.76 -18.81
C MET A 175 -10.27 2.27 -18.94
N GLN A 176 -10.43 1.65 -20.11
CA GLN A 176 -10.14 0.23 -20.30
C GLN A 176 -8.65 -0.09 -20.18
N GLN A 177 -7.78 0.83 -20.62
CA GLN A 177 -6.33 0.73 -20.45
C GLN A 177 -5.90 0.90 -18.98
N ASN A 178 -6.53 1.83 -18.25
CA ASN A 178 -6.19 2.10 -16.85
C ASN A 178 -6.87 1.13 -15.85
N ILE A 179 -8.04 0.59 -16.18
CA ILE A 179 -8.78 -0.37 -15.37
C ILE A 179 -8.24 -1.79 -15.56
N GLY A 180 -7.67 -2.12 -16.72
CA GLY A 180 -7.10 -3.45 -16.99
C GLY A 180 -6.17 -3.95 -15.87
N PRO A 181 -5.16 -3.17 -15.45
CA PRO A 181 -4.29 -3.50 -14.32
C PRO A 181 -5.03 -3.62 -12.98
N LEU A 182 -5.97 -2.72 -12.69
CA LEU A 182 -6.72 -2.71 -11.43
C LEU A 182 -7.65 -3.93 -11.31
N HIS A 183 -8.35 -4.27 -12.39
CA HIS A 183 -9.26 -5.42 -12.45
C HIS A 183 -8.47 -6.73 -12.37
N ARG A 184 -7.30 -6.79 -13.00
CA ARG A 184 -6.36 -7.91 -12.89
C ARG A 184 -5.88 -8.10 -11.45
N GLN A 185 -5.51 -7.02 -10.75
CA GLN A 185 -5.13 -7.10 -9.33
C GLN A 185 -6.29 -7.56 -8.44
N SER A 186 -7.51 -7.05 -8.68
CA SER A 186 -8.70 -7.51 -7.97
C SER A 186 -8.96 -9.00 -8.20
N ALA A 187 -8.91 -9.47 -9.45
CA ALA A 187 -9.10 -10.88 -9.79
C ALA A 187 -8.03 -11.78 -9.13
N LEU A 188 -6.77 -11.35 -9.15
CA LEU A 188 -5.67 -12.04 -8.45
C LEU A 188 -5.91 -12.13 -6.96
N SER A 189 -6.37 -11.05 -6.33
CA SER A 189 -6.64 -11.03 -4.89
C SER A 189 -7.76 -12.01 -4.50
N GLN A 190 -8.81 -12.09 -5.31
CA GLN A 190 -9.93 -13.02 -5.11
C GLN A 190 -9.49 -14.47 -5.29
N ILE A 191 -8.74 -14.77 -6.36
CA ILE A 191 -8.21 -16.11 -6.63
C ILE A 191 -7.25 -16.54 -5.51
N LYS A 192 -6.36 -15.65 -5.06
CA LYS A 192 -5.50 -15.91 -3.90
C LYS A 192 -6.30 -16.19 -2.63
N ALA A 193 -7.32 -15.37 -2.34
CA ALA A 193 -8.17 -15.58 -1.17
C ALA A 193 -8.87 -16.94 -1.24
N GLN A 194 -9.40 -17.33 -2.40
CA GLN A 194 -10.02 -18.63 -2.62
C GLN A 194 -9.03 -19.78 -2.42
N ILE A 195 -7.84 -19.69 -3.01
CA ILE A 195 -6.81 -20.72 -2.92
C ILE A 195 -6.24 -20.81 -1.49
N GLN A 196 -6.17 -19.71 -0.74
CA GLN A 196 -5.74 -19.71 0.66
C GLN A 196 -6.71 -20.43 1.59
N THR A 197 -7.97 -20.60 1.20
CA THR A 197 -8.93 -21.42 1.97
C THR A 197 -8.71 -22.92 1.80
N ASP A 198 -7.94 -23.37 0.79
CA ASP A 198 -7.63 -24.78 0.62
C ASP A 198 -6.67 -25.24 1.75
N PRO A 199 -6.96 -26.36 2.42
CA PRO A 199 -6.11 -26.88 3.51
C PRO A 199 -4.71 -27.30 3.03
N ASP A 200 -4.57 -27.62 1.75
CA ASP A 200 -3.31 -28.00 1.10
C ASP A 200 -2.49 -26.80 0.59
N TYR A 201 -2.98 -25.57 0.78
CA TYR A 201 -2.40 -24.35 0.19
C TYR A 201 -0.90 -24.21 0.47
N GLN A 202 -0.49 -24.33 1.74
CA GLN A 202 0.89 -24.08 2.16
C GLN A 202 1.88 -25.06 1.50
N GLU A 203 1.48 -26.31 1.35
CA GLU A 203 2.33 -27.35 0.77
C GLU A 203 2.41 -27.22 -0.76
N VAL A 204 1.27 -26.96 -1.42
CA VAL A 204 1.21 -26.74 -2.87
C VAL A 204 1.96 -25.47 -3.25
N HIS A 205 1.78 -24.39 -2.50
CA HIS A 205 2.50 -23.13 -2.70
C HIS A 205 4.01 -23.28 -2.46
N GLY A 206 4.40 -24.02 -1.42
CA GLY A 206 5.80 -24.35 -1.16
C GLY A 206 6.43 -25.20 -2.27
N ALA A 207 5.68 -26.14 -2.86
CA ALA A 207 6.14 -26.94 -3.99
C ALA A 207 6.30 -26.12 -5.28
N ILE A 208 5.37 -25.19 -5.54
CA ILE A 208 5.49 -24.22 -6.63
C ILE A 208 6.73 -23.37 -6.46
N MET A 209 6.92 -22.77 -5.27
CA MET A 209 8.10 -21.96 -4.95
C MET A 209 9.39 -22.75 -5.11
N GLY A 210 9.44 -23.96 -4.55
CA GLY A 210 10.59 -24.85 -4.65
C GLY A 210 10.92 -25.19 -6.10
N GLN A 211 9.90 -25.43 -6.94
CA GLN A 211 10.11 -25.72 -8.35
C GLN A 211 10.55 -24.47 -9.14
N VAL A 212 9.96 -23.30 -8.90
CA VAL A 212 10.40 -22.03 -9.53
C VAL A 212 11.86 -21.72 -9.14
N MET A 213 12.24 -21.95 -7.89
CA MET A 213 13.62 -21.81 -7.45
C MET A 213 14.55 -22.89 -8.01
N ALA A 214 14.03 -24.08 -8.33
CA ALA A 214 14.77 -25.20 -8.88
C ALA A 214 14.84 -25.20 -10.42
N LEU A 215 14.05 -24.36 -11.11
CA LEU A 215 14.11 -24.23 -12.56
C LEU A 215 15.54 -23.84 -12.97
N PRO A 216 16.22 -24.67 -13.78
CA PRO A 216 17.52 -24.31 -14.30
C PRO A 216 17.30 -23.20 -15.33
N GLY A 217 17.58 -21.96 -14.96
CA GLY A 217 17.68 -20.85 -15.90
C GLY A 217 18.92 -20.98 -16.79
N ALA A 218 19.29 -22.18 -17.26
CA ALA A 218 20.57 -22.44 -17.91
C ALA A 218 20.81 -21.54 -19.13
N ASP A 219 19.77 -21.26 -19.90
CA ASP A 219 19.83 -20.37 -21.07
C ASP A 219 19.93 -18.88 -20.67
N GLU A 220 19.18 -18.44 -19.66
CA GLU A 220 19.21 -17.05 -19.16
C GLU A 220 20.45 -16.75 -18.33
N LEU A 221 20.96 -17.73 -17.58
CA LEU A 221 22.26 -17.70 -16.92
C LEU A 221 23.38 -17.64 -17.96
N ALA A 222 23.26 -18.37 -19.08
CA ALA A 222 24.22 -18.30 -20.19
C ALA A 222 24.18 -16.95 -20.93
N VAL A 223 23.03 -16.29 -21.01
CA VAL A 223 22.89 -14.91 -21.52
C VAL A 223 23.51 -13.92 -20.53
N ALA A 224 23.17 -14.01 -19.23
CA ALA A 224 23.73 -13.18 -18.18
C ALA A 224 25.25 -13.34 -18.06
N PHE A 225 25.80 -14.54 -18.26
CA PHE A 225 27.24 -14.80 -18.33
C PHE A 225 27.91 -14.11 -19.52
N ARG A 226 27.29 -14.14 -20.71
CA ARG A 226 27.83 -13.48 -21.91
C ARG A 226 27.86 -11.96 -21.74
N GLU A 227 26.84 -11.40 -21.09
CA GLU A 227 26.70 -9.97 -20.85
C GLU A 227 27.62 -9.46 -19.72
N ALA A 228 27.68 -10.18 -18.59
CA ALA A 228 28.61 -9.87 -17.49
C ALA A 228 30.08 -9.93 -17.95
N ARG A 229 30.42 -10.90 -18.80
CA ARG A 229 31.77 -11.00 -19.41
C ARG A 229 32.06 -9.87 -20.40
N ARG A 230 31.04 -9.38 -21.11
CA ARG A 230 31.15 -8.21 -22.00
C ARG A 230 31.36 -6.91 -21.20
N MET A 231 30.81 -6.83 -19.99
CA MET A 231 30.99 -5.68 -19.07
C MET A 231 32.23 -5.81 -18.17
N GLY A 232 33.09 -6.80 -18.39
CA GLY A 232 34.33 -6.97 -17.61
C GLY A 232 34.12 -7.42 -16.16
N GLN A 233 32.92 -7.87 -15.79
CA GLN A 233 32.67 -8.42 -14.47
C GLN A 233 33.27 -9.83 -14.39
N LEU A 234 34.27 -10.00 -13.52
CA LEU A 234 34.86 -11.30 -13.20
C LEU A 234 33.88 -12.05 -12.30
N SER A 235 33.22 -13.08 -12.85
CA SER A 235 32.25 -13.97 -12.19
C SER A 235 31.09 -13.26 -11.46
N PRO A 236 29.92 -13.07 -12.11
CA PRO A 236 28.72 -12.67 -11.38
C PRO A 236 28.35 -13.75 -10.35
N ASP A 237 27.90 -13.32 -9.16
CA ASP A 237 27.39 -14.23 -8.13
C ASP A 237 26.14 -14.94 -8.66
N LEU A 238 26.32 -16.21 -9.02
CA LEU A 238 25.31 -17.08 -9.60
C LEU A 238 24.07 -17.23 -8.70
N SER A 239 24.25 -17.11 -7.39
CA SER A 239 23.18 -17.19 -6.43
C SER A 239 22.25 -15.99 -6.54
N ASN A 240 22.81 -14.78 -6.72
CA ASN A 240 22.04 -13.55 -6.86
C ASN A 240 21.29 -13.50 -8.20
N VAL A 241 21.92 -13.94 -9.29
CA VAL A 241 21.28 -13.98 -10.62
C VAL A 241 20.12 -15.00 -10.63
N ARG A 242 20.34 -16.20 -10.07
CA ARG A 242 19.29 -17.21 -9.94
C ARG A 242 18.13 -16.74 -9.05
N ASN A 243 18.43 -16.10 -7.93
CA ASN A 243 17.41 -15.57 -7.02
C ASN A 243 16.61 -14.43 -7.68
N SER A 244 17.26 -13.55 -8.44
CA SER A 244 16.59 -12.49 -9.20
C SER A 244 15.67 -13.06 -10.28
N LEU A 245 16.14 -14.08 -11.00
CA LEU A 245 15.34 -14.74 -12.03
C LEU A 245 14.12 -15.47 -11.44
N ALA A 246 14.31 -16.22 -10.36
CA ALA A 246 13.21 -16.87 -9.64
C ALA A 246 12.18 -15.84 -9.14
N LYS A 247 12.63 -14.67 -8.66
CA LYS A 247 11.74 -13.56 -8.29
C LYS A 247 10.96 -13.01 -9.48
N ASN A 248 11.59 -12.87 -10.65
CA ASN A 248 10.91 -12.38 -11.85
C ASN A 248 9.88 -13.38 -12.40
N VAL A 249 10.23 -14.67 -12.42
CA VAL A 249 9.28 -15.74 -12.79
C VAL A 249 8.12 -15.77 -11.80
N TYR A 250 8.40 -15.64 -10.49
CA TYR A 250 7.34 -15.55 -9.49
C TYR A 250 6.47 -14.29 -9.66
N LEU A 251 7.07 -13.14 -9.98
CA LEU A 251 6.34 -11.91 -10.24
C LEU A 251 5.44 -12.04 -11.47
N GLN A 252 5.84 -12.81 -12.49
CA GLN A 252 5.00 -13.13 -13.64
C GLN A 252 3.84 -14.06 -13.27
N LEU A 253 4.09 -15.09 -12.45
CA LEU A 253 2.99 -15.89 -11.87
C LEU A 253 2.03 -15.01 -11.05
N ASP A 254 2.54 -13.96 -10.42
CA ASP A 254 1.75 -13.01 -9.64
C ASP A 254 1.04 -11.95 -10.51
N GLN A 255 1.25 -11.97 -11.82
CA GLN A 255 0.61 -11.09 -12.78
C GLN A 255 -0.49 -11.80 -13.58
N ASP A 256 -0.40 -13.12 -13.76
CA ASP A 256 -1.41 -13.89 -14.50
C ASP A 256 -2.22 -14.81 -13.57
N PRO A 257 -3.49 -14.47 -13.29
CA PRO A 257 -4.35 -15.29 -12.43
C PRO A 257 -4.62 -16.68 -12.99
N ALA A 258 -4.69 -16.84 -14.32
CA ALA A 258 -4.99 -18.12 -14.94
C ALA A 258 -3.80 -19.08 -14.79
N THR A 259 -2.59 -18.59 -15.08
CA THR A 259 -1.35 -19.38 -14.96
C THR A 259 -1.10 -19.83 -13.52
N TYR A 260 -1.33 -18.96 -12.52
CA TYR A 260 -1.21 -19.33 -11.11
C TYR A 260 -2.19 -20.46 -10.73
N MET A 261 -3.44 -20.37 -11.19
CA MET A 261 -4.46 -21.38 -10.92
C MET A 261 -4.14 -22.73 -11.57
N GLU A 262 -3.70 -22.73 -12.83
CA GLU A 262 -3.29 -23.95 -13.54
C GLU A 262 -2.13 -24.65 -12.84
N MET A 263 -1.11 -23.89 -12.42
CA MET A 263 0.00 -24.44 -11.66
C MET A 263 -0.47 -25.01 -10.31
N PHE A 264 -1.30 -24.27 -9.58
CA PHE A 264 -1.86 -24.75 -8.32
C PHE A 264 -2.61 -26.09 -8.48
N GLN A 265 -3.46 -26.21 -9.50
CA GLN A 265 -4.17 -27.46 -9.81
C GLN A 265 -3.21 -28.58 -10.23
N HIS A 266 -2.19 -28.28 -11.01
CA HIS A 266 -1.18 -29.25 -11.43
C HIS A 266 -0.40 -29.82 -10.22
N PHE A 267 -0.02 -28.99 -9.25
CA PHE A 267 0.67 -29.48 -8.06
C PHE A 267 -0.28 -30.17 -7.08
N LYS A 268 -1.53 -29.73 -6.98
CA LYS A 268 -2.58 -30.39 -6.20
C LYS A 268 -2.85 -31.81 -6.71
N THR A 269 -2.98 -31.98 -8.03
CA THR A 269 -3.14 -33.30 -8.66
C THR A 269 -1.90 -34.16 -8.51
N LYS A 270 -0.69 -33.61 -8.73
CA LYS A 270 0.57 -34.32 -8.50
C LYS A 270 0.71 -34.84 -7.06
N LYS A 271 0.27 -34.05 -6.07
CA LYS A 271 0.21 -34.48 -4.66
C LYS A 271 -0.79 -35.61 -4.47
N ALA A 272 -2.00 -35.50 -5.02
CA ALA A 272 -3.01 -36.54 -4.94
C ALA A 272 -2.53 -37.86 -5.58
N THR A 273 -1.85 -37.80 -6.74
CA THR A 273 -1.26 -38.97 -7.41
C THR A 273 -0.06 -39.53 -6.65
N ALA A 274 0.70 -38.72 -5.91
CA ALA A 274 1.80 -39.19 -5.06
C ALA A 274 1.31 -39.88 -3.76
N LEU A 275 0.03 -39.69 -3.40
CA LEU A 275 -0.61 -40.29 -2.22
C LEU A 275 -1.37 -41.58 -2.52
N GLU A 276 -1.52 -41.99 -3.79
CA GLU A 276 -2.05 -43.32 -4.08
C GLU A 276 -1.00 -44.38 -3.75
N PRO A 277 -1.27 -45.30 -2.79
CA PRO A 277 -0.40 -46.43 -2.57
C PRO A 277 -0.45 -47.31 -3.83
N VAL A 278 0.72 -47.68 -4.34
CA VAL A 278 0.87 -48.72 -5.35
C VAL A 278 0.27 -50.02 -4.82
N THR A 279 -1.02 -50.22 -5.00
CA THR A 279 -1.70 -51.49 -4.75
C THR A 279 -1.56 -52.37 -5.99
N THR A 280 -0.61 -53.28 -5.88
CA THR A 280 -0.53 -54.61 -6.52
C THR A 280 -0.62 -54.70 -8.05
N ALA A 281 0.55 -54.84 -8.69
CA ALA A 281 0.67 -55.65 -9.90
C ALA A 281 2.00 -56.45 -9.90
N LYS A 282 1.84 -57.74 -9.59
CA LYS A 282 2.69 -58.91 -9.92
C LYS A 282 4.22 -58.78 -9.83
N VAL A 283 4.71 -59.46 -8.79
CA VAL A 283 6.00 -60.16 -8.72
C VAL A 283 6.36 -60.82 -10.05
N VAL A 284 7.45 -60.36 -10.67
CA VAL A 284 8.32 -61.20 -11.51
C VAL A 284 9.73 -61.04 -10.95
N LYS A 285 10.20 -62.10 -10.28
CA LYS A 285 11.58 -62.23 -9.82
C LYS A 285 12.54 -62.19 -11.01
N LYS A 286 13.51 -61.28 -11.00
CA LYS A 286 14.88 -61.54 -11.50
C LYS A 286 15.90 -60.80 -10.63
N GLU A 287 16.51 -61.62 -9.77
CA GLU A 287 17.88 -61.67 -9.30
C GLU A 287 18.88 -60.54 -9.62
N THR A 288 19.60 -60.19 -8.54
CA THR A 288 21.04 -59.91 -8.41
C THR A 288 21.66 -58.60 -8.95
N LYS A 289 21.89 -57.64 -8.05
CA LYS A 289 23.25 -57.11 -7.80
C LYS A 289 23.40 -56.46 -6.41
N ALA A 290 24.64 -56.55 -5.92
CA ALA A 290 25.17 -56.49 -4.55
C ALA A 290 24.87 -55.23 -3.68
N PRO A 291 25.03 -55.33 -2.35
CA PRO A 291 24.80 -54.22 -1.42
C PRO A 291 25.99 -53.26 -1.44
N PHE A 292 25.72 -51.97 -1.69
CA PHE A 292 26.64 -50.92 -1.26
C PHE A 292 26.32 -50.56 0.19
N LEU A 293 27.31 -50.77 1.06
CA LEU A 293 27.42 -50.07 2.34
C LEU A 293 27.49 -48.58 2.02
N ASP A 294 26.51 -47.80 2.49
CA ASP A 294 26.70 -46.38 2.70
C ASP A 294 26.58 -46.08 4.20
N THR A 295 27.63 -45.42 4.66
CA THR A 295 27.98 -45.10 6.03
C THR A 295 27.00 -44.10 6.65
N GLY A 296 26.77 -44.25 7.95
CA GLY A 296 25.89 -43.38 8.74
C GLY A 296 26.27 -41.90 8.63
N GLY A 297 25.33 -41.12 8.10
CA GLY A 297 25.30 -39.67 8.25
C GLY A 297 24.72 -39.33 9.62
N VAL A 298 25.58 -38.86 10.52
CA VAL A 298 25.19 -38.24 11.80
C VAL A 298 24.35 -37.02 11.46
N ALA A 299 23.05 -37.05 11.78
CA ALA A 299 22.18 -35.89 11.64
C ALA A 299 22.68 -34.78 12.56
N SER A 300 23.13 -33.66 11.99
CA SER A 300 23.51 -32.47 12.75
C SER A 300 22.38 -32.04 13.68
N VAL A 301 22.69 -31.99 14.98
CA VAL A 301 21.78 -31.67 16.09
C VAL A 301 21.13 -30.28 15.95
N GLU A 302 21.71 -29.38 15.14
CA GLU A 302 21.16 -28.05 14.87
C GLU A 302 19.84 -28.03 14.09
N GLY A 303 19.56 -29.04 13.26
CA GLY A 303 18.33 -29.09 12.45
C GLY A 303 17.05 -29.36 13.25
N VAL A 304 17.18 -29.99 14.43
CA VAL A 304 16.04 -30.33 15.29
C VAL A 304 15.66 -29.15 16.19
N VAL A 305 16.66 -28.43 16.71
CA VAL A 305 16.45 -27.26 17.59
C VAL A 305 15.76 -26.11 16.85
N GLY A 306 16.05 -25.91 15.56
CA GLY A 306 15.39 -24.89 14.73
C GLY A 306 13.89 -25.14 14.52
N LYS A 307 13.48 -26.41 14.40
CA LYS A 307 12.05 -26.78 14.20
C LYS A 307 11.23 -26.60 15.47
N GLU A 308 11.79 -26.91 16.64
CA GLU A 308 11.09 -26.68 17.91
C GLU A 308 10.96 -25.19 18.22
N ARG A 309 12.00 -24.39 17.94
CA ARG A 309 11.95 -22.93 18.14
C ARG A 309 10.87 -22.28 17.28
N THR A 310 10.79 -22.64 16.00
CA THR A 310 9.78 -22.09 15.08
C THR A 310 8.35 -22.50 15.46
N GLN A 311 8.15 -23.73 15.94
CA GLN A 311 6.85 -24.16 16.46
C GLN A 311 6.45 -23.44 17.76
N ARG A 312 7.40 -23.12 18.63
CA ARG A 312 7.13 -22.30 19.83
C ARG A 312 6.75 -20.87 19.47
N LEU A 313 7.50 -20.23 18.57
CA LEU A 313 7.22 -18.87 18.11
C LEU A 313 5.86 -18.74 17.41
N THR A 314 5.45 -19.73 16.62
CA THR A 314 4.14 -19.73 15.97
C THR A 314 2.98 -19.90 16.96
N LYS A 315 3.16 -20.74 18.00
CA LYS A 315 2.17 -20.87 19.09
C LYS A 315 2.08 -19.60 19.93
N GLN A 316 3.22 -18.99 20.30
CA GLN A 316 3.25 -17.71 21.01
C GLN A 316 2.56 -16.60 20.19
N LYS A 317 2.86 -16.49 18.89
CA LYS A 317 2.18 -15.55 17.99
C LYS A 317 0.66 -15.71 18.01
N ALA A 318 0.19 -16.94 17.82
CA ALA A 318 -1.24 -17.24 17.78
C ALA A 318 -1.92 -16.94 19.12
N SER A 319 -1.22 -17.18 20.23
CA SER A 319 -1.73 -16.85 21.57
C SER A 319 -1.80 -15.33 21.79
N ALA A 320 -0.74 -14.60 21.45
CA ALA A 320 -0.67 -13.14 21.59
C ALA A 320 -1.71 -12.40 20.74
N LEU A 321 -1.92 -12.86 19.50
CA LEU A 321 -2.95 -12.28 18.62
C LEU A 321 -4.37 -12.59 19.09
N ARG A 322 -4.60 -13.74 19.72
CA ARG A 322 -5.92 -14.10 20.28
C ARG A 322 -6.22 -13.38 21.58
N SER A 323 -5.23 -13.17 22.44
CA SER A 323 -5.42 -12.44 23.68
C SER A 323 -5.61 -10.94 23.45
N GLY A 324 -5.06 -10.40 22.35
CA GLY A 324 -5.08 -8.96 22.06
C GLY A 324 -4.27 -8.15 23.07
N ASP A 325 -3.43 -8.80 23.88
CA ASP A 325 -2.63 -8.18 24.91
C ASP A 325 -1.35 -7.59 24.29
N PRO A 326 -1.15 -6.26 24.34
CA PRO A 326 0.02 -5.61 23.74
C PRO A 326 1.35 -6.10 24.34
N LEU A 327 1.38 -6.51 25.62
CA LEU A 327 2.60 -7.04 26.25
C LEU A 327 2.98 -8.40 25.67
N ALA A 328 2.00 -9.29 25.46
CA ALA A 328 2.23 -10.59 24.85
C ALA A 328 2.71 -10.48 23.38
N ILE A 329 2.30 -9.42 22.68
CA ILE A 329 2.77 -9.11 21.31
C ILE A 329 4.21 -8.59 21.32
N ALA A 330 4.55 -7.73 22.29
CA ALA A 330 5.91 -7.22 22.46
C ALA A 330 6.92 -8.33 22.80
N ASP A 331 6.57 -9.22 23.73
CA ASP A 331 7.41 -10.38 24.11
C ASP A 331 7.65 -11.30 22.90
N TRP A 332 6.61 -11.57 22.09
CA TRP A 332 6.76 -12.35 20.87
C TRP A 332 7.64 -11.67 19.82
N LEU A 333 7.53 -10.35 19.65
CA LEU A 333 8.36 -9.57 18.72
C LEU A 333 9.84 -9.57 19.14
N GLN A 334 10.11 -9.55 20.45
CA GLN A 334 11.46 -9.66 21.00
C GLN A 334 12.04 -11.08 20.81
N ASP A 335 11.28 -12.13 21.15
CA ASP A 335 11.69 -13.53 21.02
C ASP A 335 11.91 -13.98 19.56
N SER A 336 11.13 -13.40 18.63
CA SER A 336 11.26 -13.65 17.19
C SER A 336 12.44 -12.93 16.55
N GLY A 337 13.06 -11.96 17.25
CA GLY A 337 14.12 -11.12 16.72
C GLY A 337 13.63 -10.08 15.68
N ALA A 338 12.32 -9.92 15.52
CA ALA A 338 11.74 -8.95 14.58
C ALA A 338 12.11 -7.50 14.93
N ILE A 339 12.32 -7.21 16.22
CA ILE A 339 12.73 -5.88 16.70
C ILE A 339 14.16 -5.53 16.28
N ASN A 340 15.04 -6.51 16.12
CA ASN A 340 16.44 -6.28 15.76
C ASN A 340 16.62 -5.79 14.31
N HIS A 341 15.56 -5.80 13.49
CA HIS A 341 15.55 -5.26 12.13
C HIS A 341 15.02 -3.82 12.04
N LEU A 342 14.57 -3.25 13.17
CA LEU A 342 13.96 -1.90 13.22
C LEU A 342 14.92 -0.82 13.73
N TYR A 343 16.14 -1.19 14.14
CA TYR A 343 17.24 -0.30 14.52
C TYR A 343 18.43 -0.52 13.58
#